data_AF-A0A062GJ56-F1
#
_entry.id   AF-A0A062GJ56-F1
#
_cell.length_a   1.000
_cell.length_b   1.000
_cell.length_c   1.000
_cell.angle_alpha   90.00
_cell.angle_beta   90.00
_cell.angle_gamma   90.00
#
_symmetry.space_group_name_H-M   'P 1'
#
loop_
_entity.id
_entity.type
_entity.pdbx_description
1 polymer ?
#
loop_
_entity_poly.entity_id
_entity_poly.type
_entity_poly.pdbx_seq_one_letter_code
_entity_poly.pdbx_strand_id
1 'polypeptide(L)' 'KAELFKRITDLFVEIEGKGNPAFREHVWIRIDEHPPEHWQLGSFRPTKEMIELITASK' A
#
# COMPACT_ATOMS: atom_id res chain seq x y z
N LYS A 1 1.77 2.61 9.00
CA LYS A 1 1.58 1.41 8.13
C LYS A 1 0.96 0.21 8.86
N ALA A 2 1.09 0.05 10.19
CA ALA A 2 0.56 -1.11 10.91
C ALA A 2 -0.94 -1.40 10.65
N GLU A 3 -1.78 -0.37 10.70
CA GLU A 3 -3.22 -0.52 10.41
C GLU A 3 -3.49 -0.97 8.96
N LEU A 4 -2.68 -0.50 8.01
CA LEU A 4 -2.78 -0.91 6.60
C LEU A 4 -2.41 -2.38 6.42
N PHE A 5 -1.31 -2.83 7.04
CA PHE A 5 -0.93 -4.25 7.04
C PHE A 5 -2.04 -5.12 7.65
N LYS A 6 -2.59 -4.70 8.78
CA LYS A 6 -3.66 -5.42 9.46
C LYS A 6 -4.89 -5.56 8.55
N ARG A 7 -5.40 -4.45 8.01
CA ARG A 7 -6.62 -4.46 7.18
C ARG A 7 -6.44 -5.21 5.87
N ILE A 8 -5.28 -5.11 5.22
CA ILE A 8 -4.98 -5.91 4.02
C ILE A 8 -4.94 -7.40 4.38
N THR A 9 -4.28 -7.76 5.50
CA THR A 9 -4.25 -9.16 5.97
C THR A 9 -5.65 -9.70 6.23
N ASP A 10 -6.49 -8.92 6.91
CA ASP A 10 -7.86 -9.32 7.23
C ASP A 10 -8.68 -9.56 5.95
N LEU A 11 -8.52 -8.70 4.92
CA LEU A 11 -9.15 -8.90 3.60
C LEU A 11 -8.69 -10.19 2.91
N PHE A 12 -7.40 -10.53 2.97
CA PHE A 12 -6.91 -11.80 2.40
C PHE A 12 -7.49 -13.02 3.12
N VAL A 13 -7.63 -12.96 4.45
CA VAL A 13 -8.26 -14.04 5.24
C VAL A 13 -9.74 -14.18 4.90
N GLU A 14 -10.45 -13.07 4.72
CA GLU A 14 -11.87 -13.07 4.35
C GLU A 14 -12.09 -13.68 2.95
N ILE A 15 -11.36 -13.19 1.94
CA ILE A 15 -11.61 -13.52 0.53
C ILE A 15 -10.94 -14.84 0.15
N GLU A 16 -9.62 -14.92 0.28
CA GLU A 16 -8.83 -16.08 -0.17
C GLU A 16 -8.86 -17.21 0.86
N GLY A 17 -8.76 -16.84 2.15
CA GLY A 17 -8.88 -17.77 3.27
C GLY A 17 -10.30 -18.26 3.54
N LYS A 18 -11.32 -17.69 2.87
CA LYS A 18 -12.75 -17.98 3.07
C LYS A 18 -13.18 -17.88 4.55
N GLY A 19 -12.59 -16.94 5.27
CA GLY A 19 -12.81 -16.72 6.69
C GLY A 19 -12.02 -17.65 7.63
N ASN A 20 -11.14 -18.52 7.12
CA ASN A 20 -10.30 -19.39 7.95
C ASN A 20 -9.17 -18.59 8.64
N PRO A 21 -9.16 -18.44 9.97
CA PRO A 21 -8.13 -17.65 10.67
C PRO A 21 -6.71 -18.21 10.52
N ALA A 22 -6.55 -19.53 10.35
CA ALA A 22 -5.23 -20.15 10.17
C ALA A 22 -4.54 -19.69 8.87
N PHE A 23 -5.32 -19.25 7.88
CA PHE A 23 -4.79 -18.72 6.62
C PHE A 23 -3.89 -17.50 6.85
N ARG A 24 -4.10 -16.76 7.96
CA ARG A 24 -3.31 -15.57 8.31
C ARG A 24 -1.81 -15.86 8.37
N GLU A 25 -1.41 -17.03 8.84
CA GLU A 25 0.00 -17.43 8.96
C GLU A 25 0.71 -17.57 7.60
N HIS A 26 -0.07 -17.70 6.53
CA HIS A 26 0.42 -17.81 5.16
C HIS A 26 0.39 -16.48 4.40
N VAL A 27 -0.11 -15.40 5.01
CA VAL A 27 -0.19 -14.08 4.38
C VAL A 27 1.05 -13.26 4.69
N TRP A 28 1.79 -12.89 3.64
CA TRP A 28 2.97 -12.05 3.72
C TRP A 28 2.72 -10.78 2.92
N ILE A 29 2.94 -9.61 3.54
CA ILE A 29 2.73 -8.31 2.90
C ILE A 29 4.00 -7.49 3.03
N ARG A 30 4.50 -6.98 1.90
CA ARG A 30 5.61 -6.02 1.84
C ARG A 30 5.11 -4.71 1.23
N ILE A 31 5.42 -3.60 1.87
CA ILE A 31 5.11 -2.25 1.38
C ILE A 31 6.42 -1.50 1.21
N ASP A 32 6.82 -1.34 -0.04
CA ASP A 32 8.02 -0.61 -0.42
C ASP A 32 7.65 0.85 -0.70
N GLU A 33 8.36 1.79 -0.09
CA GLU A 33 8.26 3.22 -0.40
C GLU A 33 9.43 3.63 -1.26
N HIS A 34 9.15 4.43 -2.28
CA HIS A 34 10.17 4.97 -3.17
C HIS A 34 9.98 6.48 -3.33
N PRO A 35 11.09 7.22 -3.53
CA PRO A 35 11.03 8.63 -3.86
C PRO A 35 10.11 8.93 -5.06
N PRO A 36 9.46 10.09 -5.11
CA PRO A 36 8.51 10.46 -6.17
C PRO A 36 9.08 10.27 -7.58
N GLU A 37 10.33 10.68 -7.78
CA GLU A 37 11.08 10.52 -9.03
C GLU A 37 11.26 9.06 -9.48
N HIS A 38 11.02 8.06 -8.65
CA HIS A 38 11.04 6.65 -9.06
C HIS A 38 9.69 6.17 -9.61
N TRP A 39 8.65 6.99 -9.55
CA TRP A 39 7.31 6.66 -10.05
C TRP A 39 7.06 7.33 -11.39
N GLN A 40 6.37 6.62 -12.29
CA GLN A 40 5.87 7.17 -13.54
C GLN A 40 4.41 6.75 -13.75
N LEU A 41 3.54 7.73 -13.93
CA LEU A 41 2.12 7.53 -14.21
C LEU A 41 1.85 8.00 -15.63
N GLY A 42 2.01 7.09 -16.61
CA GLY A 42 1.94 7.44 -18.03
C GLY A 42 3.08 8.39 -18.43
N SER A 43 2.76 9.58 -18.94
CA SER A 43 3.75 10.61 -19.25
C SER A 43 4.12 11.49 -18.04
N PHE A 44 3.45 11.33 -16.90
CA PHE A 44 3.69 12.12 -15.71
C PHE A 44 4.73 11.46 -14.80
N ARG A 45 5.80 12.18 -14.49
CA ARG A 45 6.80 11.80 -13.49
C ARG A 45 6.73 12.81 -12.34
N PRO A 46 6.24 12.42 -11.15
CA PRO A 46 6.13 13.35 -10.03
C PRO A 46 7.52 13.78 -9.55
N THR A 47 7.69 15.06 -9.22
CA THR A 47 8.85 15.53 -8.45
C THR A 47 8.49 15.66 -6.97
N LYS A 48 9.50 15.76 -6.12
CA LYS A 48 9.31 16.00 -4.68
C LYS A 48 8.45 17.23 -4.38
N GLU A 49 8.70 18.35 -5.07
CA GLU A 49 7.98 19.61 -4.88
C GLU A 49 6.49 19.47 -5.26
N MET A 50 6.19 18.71 -6.32
CA MET A 50 4.81 18.43 -6.72
C MET A 50 4.07 17.61 -5.65
N ILE A 51 4.72 16.60 -5.07
CA ILE A 51 4.12 15.79 -4.01
C ILE A 51 3.89 16.62 -2.74
N GLU A 52 4.82 17.52 -2.40
CA GLU A 52 4.66 18.45 -1.27
C GLU A 52 3.44 19.37 -1.46
N LEU A 53 3.23 19.93 -2.66
CA LEU A 53 2.06 20.75 -2.97
C LEU A 53 0.73 19.97 -2.85
N ILE A 54 0.70 18.73 -3.34
CA ILE A 54 -0.50 17.87 -3.29
C ILE A 54 -0.82 17.47 -1.84
N THR A 55 0.20 17.20 -1.04
CA THR A 55 0.04 16.74 0.35
C THR A 55 -0.31 17.91 1.28
N ALA A 56 0.22 19.11 1.03
CA ALA A 56 -0.10 20.32 1.80
C ALA A 56 -1.51 20.87 1.54
N SER A 57 -2.17 20.44 0.45
CA SER A 57 -3.54 20.83 0.13
C SER A 57 -4.60 19.90 0.78
N LYS A 58 -4.18 18.94 1.60
CA LYS A 58 -5.05 18.07 2.42
C LYS A 58 -4.99 18.49 3.88
#